data_AF-A0A1I5R365-F1
#
_entry.id   AF-A0A1I5R365-F1
#
_cell.length_a   1.000
_cell.length_b   1.000
_cell.length_c   1.000
_cell.angle_alpha   90.00
_cell.angle_beta   90.00
_cell.angle_gamma   90.00
#
_symmetry.space_group_name_H-M   'P 1'
#
loop_
_entity.id
_entity.type
_entity.pdbx_description
1 polymer ?
#
loop_
_entity_poly.entity_id
_entity_poly.type
_entity_poly.pdbx_seq_one_letter_code
_entity_poly.pdbx_strand_id
1 'polypeptide(L)'
;MVYTALMKKLIITTLLAFSGLAQAGNFATCLLDELPGVQNNNAAGAAYQVCSARHPERYDGVEQGSGRGFFGYESGAECALKKARDTHSQSAAGMIRVACNRLYNKQCSALATEFGLNCN
;
A
#
# COMPACT_ATOMS: atom_id res chain seq x y z
N MET A 1 5.07 -14.62 56.09
CA MET A 1 4.73 -13.23 55.73
C MET A 1 5.73 -12.75 54.69
N VAL A 2 5.26 -11.98 53.70
CA VAL A 2 6.01 -11.07 52.78
C VAL A 2 6.38 -11.51 51.34
N TYR A 3 6.35 -12.79 50.89
CA TYR A 3 6.82 -13.10 49.51
C TYR A 3 5.78 -13.31 48.40
N THR A 4 4.51 -13.59 48.70
CA THR A 4 3.48 -13.83 47.66
C THR A 4 2.76 -12.57 47.16
N ALA A 5 3.14 -11.38 47.66
CA ALA A 5 2.49 -10.11 47.30
C ALA A 5 3.27 -9.25 46.29
N LEU A 6 4.42 -9.71 45.80
CA LEU A 6 5.34 -8.90 44.97
C LEU A 6 5.31 -9.23 43.46
N MET A 7 4.50 -10.21 43.02
CA MET A 7 4.33 -10.54 41.59
C MET A 7 3.04 -9.99 40.98
N LYS A 8 2.21 -9.29 41.75
CA LYS A 8 0.89 -8.80 41.30
C LYS A 8 0.87 -7.31 40.93
N LYS A 9 2.03 -6.65 40.95
CA LYS A 9 2.20 -5.20 40.68
C LYS A 9 3.22 -4.89 39.58
N LEU A 10 3.44 -5.83 38.66
CA LEU A 10 4.16 -5.58 37.40
C LEU A 10 3.18 -5.64 36.21
N ILE A 11 2.00 -5.03 36.41
CA ILE A 11 1.18 -4.54 35.30
C ILE A 11 1.55 -3.07 35.10
N ILE A 12 2.81 -2.83 34.75
CA ILE A 12 3.21 -1.59 34.07
C ILE A 12 2.92 -1.91 32.60
N THR A 13 1.65 -1.87 32.18
CA THR A 13 1.08 -0.74 31.43
C THR A 13 2.07 -0.10 30.45
N THR A 14 2.79 -0.91 29.67
CA THR A 14 3.27 -0.50 28.35
C THR A 14 2.06 -0.44 27.40
N LEU A 15 1.28 0.63 27.55
CA LEU A 15 0.59 1.26 26.43
C LEU A 15 1.70 1.72 25.47
N LEU A 16 2.27 0.78 24.72
CA LEU A 16 2.81 1.10 23.42
C LEU A 16 1.62 1.65 22.66
N ALA A 17 1.52 2.97 22.64
CA ALA A 17 0.85 3.68 21.60
C ALA A 17 1.43 3.15 20.28
N PHE A 18 0.79 2.11 19.74
CA PHE A 18 0.63 1.97 18.32
C PHE A 18 -0.19 3.20 17.92
N SER A 19 0.49 4.35 17.91
CA SER A 19 0.23 5.39 16.94
C SER A 19 0.38 4.63 15.63
N GLY A 20 -0.73 4.06 15.14
CA GLY A 20 -0.84 3.74 13.74
C GLY A 20 -0.36 5.01 13.08
N LEU A 21 0.82 4.95 12.47
CA LEU A 21 1.23 5.94 11.52
C LEU A 21 0.06 5.96 10.56
N ALA A 22 -0.86 6.89 10.77
CA ALA A 22 -1.75 7.36 9.74
C ALA A 22 -0.79 8.02 8.75
N GLN A 23 -0.08 7.18 8.00
CA GLN A 23 0.48 7.55 6.73
C GLN A 23 -0.70 8.22 6.05
N ALA A 24 -0.59 9.51 5.76
CA ALA A 24 -1.61 10.23 5.02
C ALA A 24 -1.86 9.43 3.74
N GLY A 25 -2.85 8.53 3.81
CA GLY A 25 -3.06 7.51 2.82
C GLY A 25 -3.61 8.19 1.59
N ASN A 26 -3.28 7.66 0.43
CA ASN A 26 -3.89 8.05 -0.82
C ASN A 26 -4.61 6.84 -1.42
N PHE A 27 -5.29 7.08 -2.53
CA PHE A 27 -6.04 6.02 -3.20
C PHE A 27 -5.19 4.79 -3.54
N ALA A 28 -3.96 4.99 -4.00
CA ALA A 28 -3.06 3.90 -4.37
C ALA A 28 -2.62 3.08 -3.15
N THR A 29 -2.28 3.74 -2.03
CA THR A 29 -1.92 3.01 -0.80
C THR A 29 -3.11 2.25 -0.24
N CYS A 30 -4.32 2.82 -0.28
CA CYS A 30 -5.54 2.11 0.12
C CYS A 30 -5.73 0.82 -0.69
N LEU A 31 -5.56 0.88 -2.01
CA LEU A 31 -5.65 -0.32 -2.85
C LEU A 31 -4.57 -1.36 -2.49
N LEU A 32 -3.35 -0.94 -2.15
CA LEU A 32 -2.28 -1.86 -1.76
C LEU A 32 -2.45 -2.48 -0.36
N ASP A 33 -3.36 -1.94 0.44
CA ASP A 33 -3.75 -2.49 1.73
C ASP A 33 -4.93 -3.47 1.60
N GLU A 34 -5.90 -3.16 0.73
CA GLU A 34 -7.16 -3.93 0.62
C GLU A 34 -7.10 -5.08 -0.41
N LEU A 35 -6.27 -4.97 -1.46
CA LEU A 35 -6.27 -5.94 -2.57
C LEU A 35 -5.39 -7.19 -2.39
N PRO A 36 -4.27 -7.19 -1.64
CA PRO A 36 -3.46 -8.39 -1.49
C PRO A 36 -4.27 -9.57 -0.92
N GLY A 37 -4.19 -10.73 -1.58
CA GLY A 37 -4.91 -11.94 -1.17
C GLY A 37 -6.36 -12.01 -1.64
N VAL A 38 -6.83 -11.02 -2.41
CA VAL A 38 -8.19 -11.05 -2.96
C VAL A 38 -8.33 -12.13 -4.03
N GLN A 39 -9.31 -13.02 -3.83
CA GLN A 39 -9.47 -14.24 -4.63
C GLN A 39 -10.44 -14.10 -5.81
N ASN A 40 -11.26 -13.05 -5.86
CA ASN A 40 -12.26 -12.87 -6.93
C ASN A 40 -12.49 -11.41 -7.29
N ASN A 41 -13.02 -11.18 -8.49
CA ASN A 41 -13.17 -9.83 -9.04
C ASN A 41 -14.26 -9.00 -8.34
N ASN A 42 -15.26 -9.63 -7.72
CA ASN A 42 -16.30 -8.91 -6.98
C ASN A 42 -15.72 -8.26 -5.72
N ALA A 43 -14.89 -9.01 -4.98
CA ALA A 43 -14.15 -8.48 -3.84
C ALA A 43 -13.16 -7.38 -4.26
N ALA A 44 -12.48 -7.53 -5.41
CA ALA A 44 -11.62 -6.49 -5.96
C ALA A 44 -12.40 -5.20 -6.27
N GLY A 45 -13.58 -5.33 -6.87
CA GLY A 45 -14.49 -4.21 -7.13
C GLY A 45 -14.97 -3.53 -5.84
N ALA A 46 -15.30 -4.30 -4.81
CA ALA A 46 -15.69 -3.75 -3.51
C ALA A 46 -14.54 -2.96 -2.86
N ALA A 47 -13.32 -3.50 -2.86
CA ALA A 47 -12.12 -2.80 -2.38
C ALA A 47 -11.91 -1.47 -3.12
N TYR A 48 -12.08 -1.47 -4.45
CA TYR A 48 -12.02 -0.25 -5.24
C TYR A 48 -13.06 0.79 -4.79
N GLN A 49 -14.31 0.39 -4.58
CA GLN A 49 -15.37 1.30 -4.12
C GLN A 49 -15.08 1.87 -2.72
N VAL A 50 -14.61 1.02 -1.80
CA VAL A 50 -14.19 1.45 -0.45
C VAL A 50 -13.09 2.50 -0.54
N CYS A 51 -12.04 2.24 -1.33
CA CYS A 51 -10.94 3.19 -1.50
C CYS A 51 -11.38 4.46 -2.24
N SER A 52 -12.29 4.36 -3.22
CA SER A 52 -12.79 5.51 -3.95
C SER A 52 -13.70 6.40 -3.10
N ALA A 53 -14.42 5.84 -2.13
CA ALA A 53 -15.23 6.61 -1.20
C ALA A 53 -14.35 7.36 -0.18
N ARG A 54 -13.21 6.77 0.22
CA ARG A 54 -12.23 7.40 1.12
C ARG A 54 -11.37 8.46 0.42
N HIS A 55 -11.08 8.25 -0.87
CA HIS A 55 -10.23 9.11 -1.70
C HIS A 55 -10.94 9.48 -3.00
N PRO A 56 -11.84 10.49 -3.00
CA PRO A 56 -12.63 10.88 -4.16
C PRO A 56 -11.80 11.29 -5.39
N GLU A 57 -10.61 11.84 -5.15
CA GLU A 57 -9.63 12.24 -6.16
C GLU A 57 -8.93 11.06 -6.83
N ARG A 58 -9.07 9.84 -6.28
CA ARG A 58 -8.50 8.60 -6.80
C ARG A 58 -7.02 8.76 -7.16
N TYR A 59 -6.62 8.38 -8.38
CA TYR A 59 -5.24 8.50 -8.85
C TYR A 59 -4.80 9.94 -9.14
N ASP A 60 -5.74 10.88 -9.31
CA ASP A 60 -5.40 12.28 -9.57
C ASP A 60 -4.78 12.95 -8.33
N GLY A 61 -5.14 12.48 -7.13
CA GLY A 61 -4.48 12.89 -5.89
C GLY A 61 -3.25 12.10 -5.49
N VAL A 62 -2.84 11.11 -6.29
CA VAL A 62 -1.61 10.35 -6.03
C VAL A 62 -0.51 10.96 -6.91
N GLU A 63 0.51 11.56 -6.32
CA GLU A 63 1.67 12.04 -7.07
C GLU A 63 2.49 10.84 -7.62
N GLN A 64 2.96 10.97 -8.86
CA GLN A 64 3.76 9.93 -9.51
C GLN A 64 5.09 9.72 -8.77
N GLY A 65 5.40 8.49 -8.39
CA GLY A 65 6.65 8.18 -7.69
C GLY A 65 6.65 8.57 -6.20
N SER A 66 5.51 8.99 -5.64
CA SER A 66 5.39 9.44 -4.24
C SER A 66 5.68 8.36 -3.18
N GLY A 67 5.64 7.08 -3.56
CA GLY A 67 6.03 5.97 -2.69
C GLY A 67 7.53 5.69 -2.67
N ARG A 68 8.33 6.30 -3.56
CA ARG A 68 9.78 6.10 -3.60
C ARG A 68 10.45 6.69 -2.34
N GLY A 69 11.48 6.01 -1.84
CA GLY A 69 12.22 6.45 -0.67
C GLY A 69 13.12 5.34 -0.13
N PHE A 70 13.83 5.61 0.98
CA PHE A 70 14.82 4.69 1.56
C PHE A 70 14.22 3.33 2.01
N PHE A 71 12.92 3.28 2.29
CA PHE A 71 12.20 2.07 2.67
C PHE A 71 11.14 1.63 1.64
N GLY A 72 11.13 2.25 0.45
CA GLY A 72 10.18 1.95 -0.62
C GLY A 72 10.67 0.80 -1.52
N TYR A 73 9.87 0.50 -2.54
CA TYR A 73 10.29 -0.41 -3.61
C TYR A 73 11.10 0.33 -4.67
N GLU A 74 12.01 -0.37 -5.35
CA GLU A 74 12.86 0.18 -6.41
C GLU A 74 12.05 0.55 -7.66
N SER A 75 11.01 -0.25 -7.95
CA SER A 75 10.12 -0.06 -9.10
C SER A 75 8.69 -0.52 -8.80
N GLY A 76 7.74 -0.06 -9.63
CA GLY A 76 6.36 -0.54 -9.59
C GLY A 76 6.24 -2.03 -9.90
N ALA A 77 7.12 -2.57 -10.73
CA ALA A 77 7.16 -3.99 -11.05
C ALA A 77 7.54 -4.84 -9.82
N GLU A 78 8.56 -4.41 -9.06
CA GLU A 78 8.97 -5.08 -7.82
C GLU A 78 7.85 -5.04 -6.77
N CYS A 79 7.24 -3.87 -6.58
CA CYS A 79 6.08 -3.71 -5.71
C CYS A 79 4.94 -4.65 -6.09
N ALA A 80 4.59 -4.69 -7.38
CA ALA A 80 3.49 -5.50 -7.89
C ALA A 80 3.78 -6.99 -7.70
N LEU A 81 5.01 -7.43 -7.98
CA LEU A 81 5.44 -8.81 -7.77
C LEU A 81 5.28 -9.22 -6.30
N LYS A 82 5.72 -8.37 -5.36
CA LYS A 82 5.63 -8.70 -3.93
C LYS A 82 4.21 -8.65 -3.39
N LYS A 83 3.42 -7.64 -3.78
CA LYS A 83 2.06 -7.40 -3.25
C LYS A 83 0.99 -8.28 -3.90
N ALA A 84 1.12 -8.60 -5.19
CA ALA A 84 0.14 -9.42 -5.90
C ALA A 84 0.43 -10.93 -5.83
N ARG A 85 1.57 -11.36 -5.26
CA ARG A 85 2.01 -12.77 -5.25
C ARG A 85 0.92 -13.76 -4.83
N ASP A 86 0.18 -13.42 -3.79
CA ASP A 86 -0.82 -14.31 -3.18
C ASP A 86 -2.26 -13.96 -3.63
N THR A 87 -2.41 -13.13 -4.68
CA THR A 87 -3.70 -12.59 -5.16
C THR A 87 -4.15 -13.34 -6.42
N HIS A 88 -5.23 -14.10 -6.33
CA HIS A 88 -5.74 -14.88 -7.48
C HIS A 88 -6.65 -14.08 -8.41
N SER A 89 -7.29 -13.01 -7.92
CA SER A 89 -8.12 -12.17 -8.79
C SER A 89 -7.27 -11.41 -9.80
N GLN A 90 -7.53 -11.63 -11.09
CA GLN A 90 -6.88 -10.87 -12.17
C GLN A 90 -7.17 -9.37 -12.07
N SER A 91 -8.39 -8.99 -11.68
CA SER A 91 -8.75 -7.58 -11.47
C SER A 91 -7.96 -6.97 -10.32
N ALA A 92 -7.87 -7.65 -9.18
CA ALA A 92 -7.08 -7.18 -8.04
C ALA A 92 -5.59 -7.08 -8.39
N ALA A 93 -5.00 -8.11 -9.02
CA ALA A 93 -3.61 -8.08 -9.46
C ALA A 93 -3.33 -6.92 -10.43
N GLY A 94 -4.26 -6.64 -11.36
CA GLY A 94 -4.18 -5.51 -12.26
C GLY A 94 -4.20 -4.16 -11.53
N MET A 95 -5.11 -4.00 -10.58
CA MET A 95 -5.20 -2.78 -9.76
C MET A 95 -3.94 -2.59 -8.88
N ILE A 96 -3.42 -3.65 -8.27
CA ILE A 96 -2.15 -3.64 -7.52
C ILE A 96 -1.02 -3.15 -8.41
N ARG A 97 -0.91 -3.67 -9.64
CA ARG A 97 0.11 -3.23 -10.59
C ARG A 97 0.00 -1.75 -10.92
N VAL A 98 -1.20 -1.23 -11.16
CA VAL A 98 -1.40 0.20 -11.45
C VAL A 98 -1.03 1.07 -10.24
N ALA A 99 -1.49 0.70 -9.05
CA ALA A 99 -1.17 1.41 -7.81
C ALA A 99 0.34 1.41 -7.54
N CYS A 100 1.01 0.27 -7.68
CA CYS A 100 2.45 0.15 -7.56
C CYS A 100 3.19 1.01 -8.59
N ASN A 101 2.78 0.98 -9.86
CA ASN A 101 3.40 1.82 -10.89
C ASN A 101 3.23 3.30 -10.59
N ARG A 102 2.05 3.71 -10.10
CA ARG A 102 1.82 5.11 -9.71
C ARG A 102 2.73 5.54 -8.58
N LEU A 103 2.92 4.69 -7.56
CA LEU A 103 3.70 5.02 -6.37
C LEU A 103 5.21 4.89 -6.58
N TYR A 104 5.68 3.94 -7.39
CA TYR A 104 7.10 3.58 -7.41
C TYR A 104 7.80 3.78 -8.75
N ASN A 105 7.10 3.92 -9.88
CA ASN A 105 7.77 4.26 -11.13
C ASN A 105 8.16 5.73 -11.15
N LYS A 106 9.29 6.03 -11.79
CA LYS A 106 9.71 7.40 -12.04
C LYS A 106 8.72 8.07 -12.98
N GLN A 107 8.59 9.39 -12.84
CA GLN A 107 7.85 10.17 -13.83
C GLN A 107 8.63 10.15 -15.14
N CYS A 108 8.07 9.45 -16.13
CA CYS A 108 8.65 9.42 -17.46
C CYS A 108 8.39 10.78 -18.12
N SER A 109 9.43 11.45 -18.59
CA SER A 109 9.25 12.64 -19.41
C SER A 109 8.60 12.24 -20.74
N ALA A 110 7.84 13.16 -21.35
CA ALA A 110 7.25 12.93 -22.66
C ALA A 110 8.31 12.53 -23.69
N LEU A 111 9.47 13.19 -23.64
CA LEU A 111 10.64 12.89 -24.47
C LEU A 111 11.14 11.45 -24.27
N ALA A 112 11.30 10.98 -23.02
CA ALA A 112 11.74 9.61 -22.78
C ALA A 112 10.76 8.58 -23.34
N THR A 113 9.47 8.90 -23.34
CA THR A 113 8.42 8.04 -23.94
C THR A 113 8.52 8.02 -25.47
N GLU A 114 8.76 9.18 -26.12
CA GLU A 114 8.95 9.28 -27.58
C GLU A 114 10.16 8.46 -28.06
N PHE A 115 11.21 8.41 -27.26
CA PHE A 115 12.41 7.61 -27.57
C PHE A 115 12.35 6.15 -27.08
N GLY A 116 11.19 5.69 -26.59
CA GLY A 116 10.98 4.30 -26.19
C GLY A 116 11.80 3.85 -24.98
N LEU A 117 12.22 4.78 -24.13
CA LEU A 117 13.01 4.46 -22.94
C LEU A 117 12.11 3.87 -21.85
N ASN A 118 12.64 2.84 -21.18
CA ASN A 118 11.97 2.22 -20.04
C ASN A 118 12.20 3.06 -18.76
N CYS A 119 11.12 3.63 -18.24
CA CYS A 119 11.11 4.47 -17.03
C CYS A 119 10.69 3.72 -15.75
N ASN A 120 10.65 2.38 -15.80
CA ASN A 120 10.35 1.53 -14.63
C ASN A 120 11.51 1.50 -13.62
#